data_AF-A0A3B8MRG0-F1
#
_entry.id   AF-A0A3B8MRG0-F1
#
_cell.length_a   1.000
_cell.length_b   1.000
_cell.length_c   1.000
_cell.angle_alpha   90.00
_cell.angle_beta   90.00
_cell.angle_gamma   90.00
#
_symmetry.space_group_name_H-M   'P 1'
#
loop_
_entity.id
_entity.type
_entity.pdbx_description
1 polymer ?
#
loop_
_entity_poly.entity_id
_entity_poly.type
_entity_poly.pdbx_seq_one_letter_code
_entity_poly.pdbx_strand_id
1 'polypeptide(L)'
;MRLFEILLILVCVTDGSARIIQAHRRPFWLSILPLLAFLIGIIHAAGEGTRWQMNPVYVVVLATFTSALIRAFRSGETGEGSLARYSGILVLVPSLATIAAGTALPVYELPIPRGDYSVGVRETHLGPSVIAFIYYPTDKPSGTRASLDNKSVKDYKSHLATRYGIPVMALGHIGRLETHASEGASLSRELPRYRVLIAEPEADRPALHAISLAGDLASRGFIVIVPSVYDSASTVDAIVEKLETLDPTGASGWLAERLDLARVGIYGFGEAGERVLEACVDGAFRAGATIGYTGPISSTPTPLLVFRPEDAGDPPIRAVEETTYIVAARGMLAGNFSDDALVSPLMPVLGEFGTIDPYRASAITGAYVGAFFNKHLTRGTVEHLMDGPSNDYPEVTIQLHDAEE
;
A
#
# COMPACT_ATOMS: atom_id res chain seq x y z
N MET A 1 -15.70 5.91 1.48
CA MET A 1 -16.82 5.07 2.00
C MET A 1 -17.53 4.45 0.82
N ARG A 2 -18.08 3.24 0.98
CA ARG A 2 -18.77 2.51 -0.11
C ARG A 2 -20.23 2.98 -0.24
N LEU A 3 -20.91 2.61 -1.34
CA LEU A 3 -22.22 3.14 -1.69
C LEU A 3 -23.28 2.84 -0.62
N PHE A 4 -23.41 1.57 -0.21
CA PHE A 4 -24.43 1.19 0.77
C PHE A 4 -24.12 1.73 2.18
N GLU A 5 -22.85 1.98 2.52
CA GLU A 5 -22.48 2.70 3.75
C GLU A 5 -23.02 4.13 3.73
N ILE A 6 -22.80 4.85 2.63
CA ILE A 6 -23.26 6.23 2.46
C ILE A 6 -24.78 6.30 2.53
N LEU A 7 -25.48 5.39 1.83
CA LEU A 7 -26.94 5.32 1.86
C LEU A 7 -27.48 5.03 3.26
N LEU A 8 -26.88 4.06 3.97
CA LEU A 8 -27.30 3.70 5.32
C LEU A 8 -27.17 4.88 6.29
N ILE A 9 -26.03 5.57 6.24
CA ILE A 9 -25.75 6.73 7.08
C ILE A 9 -26.70 7.89 6.72
N LEU A 10 -26.94 8.15 5.44
CA LEU A 10 -27.84 9.19 4.99
C LEU A 10 -29.26 8.97 5.55
N VAL A 11 -29.75 7.73 5.51
CA VAL A 11 -31.05 7.36 6.10
C VAL A 11 -31.04 7.55 7.62
N CYS A 12 -29.97 7.14 8.31
CA CYS A 12 -29.87 7.30 9.77
C CYS A 12 -29.78 8.77 10.20
N VAL A 13 -28.98 9.59 9.51
CA VAL A 13 -28.89 11.03 9.74
C VAL A 13 -30.24 11.68 9.50
N THR A 14 -30.94 11.32 8.42
CA THR A 14 -32.29 11.82 8.13
C THR A 14 -33.29 11.43 9.24
N ASP A 15 -33.27 10.17 9.70
CA ASP A 15 -34.12 9.69 10.80
C ASP A 15 -33.84 10.45 12.10
N GLY A 16 -32.56 10.57 12.47
CA GLY A 16 -32.09 11.27 13.65
C GLY A 16 -32.44 12.76 13.65
N SER A 17 -32.15 13.47 12.56
CA SER A 17 -32.49 14.89 12.40
C SER A 17 -34.00 15.12 12.44
N ALA A 18 -34.79 14.26 11.79
CA ALA A 18 -36.24 14.40 11.80
C ALA A 18 -36.85 14.18 13.20
N ARG A 19 -36.30 13.26 14.00
CA ARG A 19 -36.70 13.06 15.41
C ARG A 19 -36.43 14.29 16.30
N ILE A 20 -35.36 15.03 16.01
CA ILE A 20 -34.99 16.26 16.74
C ILE A 20 -35.88 17.42 16.31
N ILE A 21 -35.98 17.67 15.00
CA ILE A 21 -36.65 18.85 14.43
C ILE A 21 -38.18 18.71 14.54
N GLN A 22 -38.72 17.53 14.24
CA GLN A 22 -40.16 17.29 14.12
C GLN A 22 -40.71 16.49 15.30
N ALA A 23 -40.10 16.66 16.49
CA ALA A 23 -40.41 15.90 17.71
C ALA A 23 -41.90 15.90 18.12
N HIS A 24 -42.67 16.91 17.71
CA HIS A 24 -44.09 17.07 18.06
C HIS A 24 -45.06 16.77 16.92
N ARG A 25 -44.59 16.68 15.66
CA ARG A 25 -45.42 16.47 14.46
C ARG A 25 -44.68 15.66 13.42
N ARG A 26 -44.55 14.36 13.66
CA ARG A 26 -43.79 13.47 12.78
C ARG A 26 -44.68 12.95 11.63
N PRO A 27 -44.39 13.25 10.36
CA PRO A 27 -45.14 12.72 9.23
C PRO A 27 -44.98 11.20 9.11
N PHE A 28 -46.05 10.52 8.69
CA PHE A 28 -46.15 9.06 8.66
C PHE A 28 -45.06 8.37 7.82
N TRP A 29 -44.61 9.00 6.72
CA TRP A 29 -43.56 8.43 5.86
C TRP A 29 -42.21 8.25 6.59
N LEU A 30 -41.94 9.03 7.65
CA LEU A 30 -40.73 8.86 8.46
C LEU A 30 -40.74 7.58 9.31
N SER A 31 -41.90 6.94 9.50
CA SER A 31 -42.00 5.64 10.16
C SER A 31 -41.43 4.50 9.32
N ILE A 32 -41.20 4.72 8.02
CA ILE A 32 -40.60 3.74 7.10
C ILE A 32 -39.07 3.74 7.19
N LEU A 33 -38.45 4.84 7.66
CA LEU A 33 -37.00 4.99 7.69
C LEU A 33 -36.26 3.89 8.46
N PRO A 34 -36.72 3.42 9.65
CA PRO A 34 -36.06 2.31 10.34
C PRO A 34 -36.10 0.99 9.56
N LEU A 35 -37.20 0.69 8.85
CA LEU A 35 -37.28 -0.48 7.98
C LEU A 35 -36.33 -0.35 6.79
N LEU A 36 -36.31 0.83 6.16
CA LEU A 36 -35.40 1.11 5.04
C LEU A 36 -33.93 0.97 5.47
N ALA A 37 -33.55 1.57 6.61
CA ALA A 37 -32.20 1.46 7.16
C ALA A 37 -31.84 0.00 7.47
N PHE A 38 -32.77 -0.78 8.03
CA PHE A 38 -32.56 -2.20 8.29
C PHE A 38 -32.32 -3.01 7.01
N LEU A 39 -33.11 -2.79 5.97
CA LEU A 39 -32.93 -3.45 4.66
C LEU A 39 -31.62 -3.07 3.99
N ILE A 40 -31.26 -1.77 4.00
CA ILE A 40 -29.96 -1.31 3.48
C ILE A 40 -28.82 -1.93 4.30
N GLY A 41 -28.96 -2.04 5.62
CA GLY A 41 -27.99 -2.70 6.49
C GLY A 41 -27.76 -4.17 6.14
N ILE A 42 -28.82 -4.91 5.79
CA ILE A 42 -28.71 -6.30 5.31
C ILE A 42 -27.97 -6.36 3.96
N ILE A 43 -28.34 -5.49 3.01
CA ILE A 43 -27.69 -5.42 1.69
C ILE A 43 -26.22 -5.06 1.83
N HIS A 44 -25.89 -4.10 2.70
CA HIS A 44 -24.53 -3.73 3.01
C HIS A 44 -23.74 -4.92 3.58
N ALA A 45 -24.28 -5.60 4.59
CA ALA A 45 -23.62 -6.74 5.21
C ALA A 45 -23.40 -7.90 4.23
N ALA A 46 -24.36 -8.16 3.33
CA ALA A 46 -24.28 -9.24 2.35
C ALA A 46 -23.41 -8.90 1.11
N GLY A 47 -23.43 -7.65 0.65
CA GLY A 47 -22.76 -7.23 -0.59
C GLY A 47 -21.40 -6.58 -0.38
N GLU A 48 -21.30 -5.60 0.53
CA GLU A 48 -20.07 -4.83 0.77
C GLU A 48 -19.29 -5.34 1.99
N GLY A 49 -19.88 -6.23 2.79
CA GLY A 49 -19.26 -6.85 3.96
C GLY A 49 -19.14 -5.94 5.19
N THR A 50 -19.26 -6.51 6.38
CA THR A 50 -19.28 -5.78 7.66
C THR A 50 -17.89 -5.37 8.19
N ARG A 51 -17.71 -4.10 8.54
CA ARG A 51 -16.47 -3.61 9.16
C ARG A 51 -16.78 -2.86 10.45
N TRP A 52 -15.83 -2.86 11.38
CA TRP A 52 -16.06 -2.37 12.74
C TRP A 52 -16.47 -0.88 12.78
N GLN A 53 -16.03 -0.05 11.82
CA GLN A 53 -16.42 1.36 11.70
C GLN A 53 -17.94 1.55 11.58
N MET A 54 -18.66 0.54 11.09
CA MET A 54 -20.12 0.54 10.90
C MET A 54 -20.88 0.02 12.11
N ASN A 55 -20.20 -0.60 13.09
CA ASN A 55 -20.84 -1.18 14.28
C ASN A 55 -21.74 -0.18 15.04
N PRO A 56 -21.33 1.09 15.27
CA PRO A 56 -22.19 2.06 15.95
C PRO A 56 -23.53 2.26 15.23
N VAL A 57 -23.51 2.38 13.89
CA VAL A 57 -24.73 2.53 13.08
C VAL A 57 -25.56 1.24 13.07
N TYR A 58 -24.96 0.06 12.98
CA TYR A 58 -25.73 -1.19 13.02
C TYR A 58 -26.52 -1.38 14.31
N VAL A 59 -25.93 -1.05 15.46
CA VAL A 59 -26.62 -1.10 16.76
C VAL A 59 -27.81 -0.16 16.78
N VAL A 60 -27.65 1.06 16.27
CA VAL A 60 -28.73 2.05 16.17
C VAL A 60 -29.83 1.59 15.22
N VAL A 61 -29.47 1.05 14.07
CA VAL A 61 -30.43 0.53 13.08
C VAL A 61 -31.25 -0.59 13.68
N LEU A 62 -30.62 -1.56 14.35
CA LEU A 62 -31.32 -2.67 15.01
C LEU A 62 -32.25 -2.17 16.12
N ALA A 63 -31.79 -1.22 16.95
CA ALA A 63 -32.58 -0.66 18.03
C ALA A 63 -33.80 0.13 17.52
N THR A 64 -33.61 0.98 16.51
CA THR A 64 -34.68 1.79 15.92
C THR A 64 -35.68 0.94 15.15
N PHE A 65 -35.23 -0.08 14.41
CA PHE A 65 -36.09 -1.05 13.74
C PHE A 65 -36.92 -1.84 14.75
N THR A 66 -36.29 -2.39 15.80
CA THR A 66 -36.98 -3.14 16.85
C THR A 66 -38.03 -2.27 17.57
N SER A 67 -37.68 -1.01 17.87
CA SER A 67 -38.61 -0.05 18.47
C SER A 67 -39.80 0.24 17.54
N ALA A 68 -39.56 0.41 16.24
CA ALA A 68 -40.62 0.62 15.25
C ALA A 68 -41.52 -0.62 15.12
N LEU A 69 -40.95 -1.82 15.13
CA LEU A 69 -41.67 -3.08 15.08
C LEU A 69 -42.58 -3.26 16.31
N ILE A 70 -42.05 -3.04 17.52
CA ILE A 70 -42.84 -3.11 18.76
C ILE A 70 -43.99 -2.11 18.75
N ARG A 71 -43.77 -0.88 18.25
CA ARG A 71 -44.82 0.14 18.13
C ARG A 71 -45.89 -0.26 17.12
N ALA A 72 -45.54 -0.94 16.03
CA ALA A 72 -46.52 -1.42 15.06
C ALA A 72 -47.50 -2.45 15.66
N PHE A 73 -47.08 -3.21 16.69
CA PHE A 73 -47.90 -4.20 17.38
C PHE A 73 -48.58 -3.68 18.67
N ARG A 74 -48.22 -2.49 19.16
CA ARG A 74 -48.83 -1.88 20.36
C ARG A 74 -49.80 -0.77 19.97
N SER A 75 -51.08 -0.95 20.22
CA SER A 75 -52.18 -0.03 19.89
C SER A 75 -52.31 1.20 20.82
N GLY A 76 -51.20 1.72 21.36
CA GLY A 76 -51.20 2.81 22.35
C GLY A 76 -50.56 4.09 21.82
N GLU A 77 -51.21 5.23 22.07
CA GLU A 77 -50.65 6.56 21.84
C GLU A 77 -49.32 6.73 22.59
N THR A 78 -48.27 7.20 21.90
CA THR A 78 -46.97 7.43 22.53
C THR A 78 -46.76 8.92 22.80
N GLY A 79 -46.51 9.23 24.07
CA GLY A 79 -46.35 10.58 24.60
C GLY A 79 -44.96 11.22 24.42
N GLU A 80 -44.98 12.53 24.69
CA GLU A 80 -43.93 13.51 24.98
C GLU A 80 -42.73 13.61 24.01
N GLY A 81 -42.70 14.71 23.24
CA GLY A 81 -41.64 15.07 22.29
C GLY A 81 -40.22 15.18 22.86
N SER A 82 -40.06 15.16 24.19
CA SER A 82 -38.74 15.08 24.85
C SER A 82 -38.03 13.75 24.55
N LEU A 83 -38.74 12.61 24.65
CA LEU A 83 -38.20 11.28 24.35
C LEU A 83 -37.83 11.13 22.86
N ALA A 84 -38.58 11.79 21.97
CA ALA A 84 -38.27 11.82 20.54
C ALA A 84 -36.91 12.50 20.28
N ARG A 85 -36.64 13.64 20.92
CA ARG A 85 -35.37 14.37 20.78
C ARG A 85 -34.17 13.55 21.26
N TYR A 86 -34.26 12.92 22.43
CA TYR A 86 -33.19 12.05 22.93
C TYR A 86 -32.95 10.86 22.01
N SER A 87 -34.02 10.25 21.47
CA SER A 87 -33.88 9.17 20.48
C SER A 87 -33.21 9.64 19.19
N GLY A 88 -33.45 10.89 18.77
CA GLY A 88 -32.78 11.48 17.61
C GLY A 88 -31.28 11.69 17.84
N ILE A 89 -30.88 12.16 19.03
CA ILE A 89 -29.47 12.30 19.41
C ILE A 89 -28.77 10.93 19.43
N LEU A 90 -29.41 9.92 20.01
CA LEU A 90 -28.90 8.54 20.05
C LEU A 90 -28.75 7.90 18.66
N VAL A 91 -29.44 8.40 17.64
CA VAL A 91 -29.26 7.99 16.24
C VAL A 91 -28.15 8.81 15.57
N LEU A 92 -28.15 10.13 15.79
CA LEU A 92 -27.29 11.07 15.09
C LEU A 92 -25.82 10.94 15.52
N VAL A 93 -25.55 10.82 16.83
CA VAL A 93 -24.17 10.73 17.35
C VAL A 93 -23.43 9.50 16.82
N PRO A 94 -23.98 8.27 16.87
CA PRO A 94 -23.32 7.11 16.27
C PRO A 94 -23.17 7.21 14.75
N SER A 95 -24.12 7.86 14.06
CA SER A 95 -24.02 8.09 12.61
C SER A 95 -22.84 9.00 12.27
N LEU A 96 -22.65 10.09 13.02
CA LEU A 96 -21.51 11.00 12.88
C LEU A 96 -20.19 10.30 13.26
N ALA A 97 -20.19 9.49 14.32
CA ALA A 97 -19.02 8.71 14.71
C ALA A 97 -18.61 7.71 13.63
N THR A 98 -19.58 7.05 12.96
CA THR A 98 -19.31 6.17 11.82
C THR A 98 -18.79 6.93 10.60
N ILE A 99 -19.27 8.15 10.32
CA ILE A 99 -18.68 9.00 9.27
C ILE A 99 -17.21 9.26 9.62
N ALA A 100 -16.94 9.77 10.82
CA ALA A 100 -15.59 10.11 11.27
C ALA A 100 -14.64 8.89 11.21
N ALA A 101 -15.08 7.73 11.70
CA ALA A 101 -14.29 6.50 11.64
C ALA A 101 -14.09 6.00 10.20
N GLY A 102 -15.12 6.09 9.35
CA GLY A 102 -15.07 5.67 7.95
C GLY A 102 -14.19 6.56 7.08
N THR A 103 -14.08 7.85 7.40
CA THR A 103 -13.15 8.79 6.76
C THR A 103 -11.74 8.68 7.31
N ALA A 104 -11.58 8.43 8.61
CA ALA A 104 -10.27 8.29 9.24
C ALA A 104 -9.58 6.96 8.88
N LEU A 105 -10.32 5.88 8.65
CA LEU A 105 -9.76 4.56 8.33
C LEU A 105 -10.51 3.95 7.14
N PRO A 106 -10.28 4.48 5.92
CA PRO A 106 -10.93 4.01 4.71
C PRO A 106 -10.42 2.62 4.30
N VAL A 107 -11.22 1.89 3.52
CA VAL A 107 -10.65 0.83 2.66
C VAL A 107 -10.04 1.57 1.47
N TYR A 108 -8.73 1.70 1.44
CA TYR A 108 -8.00 2.34 0.35
C TYR A 108 -7.74 1.35 -0.79
N GLU A 109 -7.46 1.89 -1.97
CA GLU A 109 -6.98 1.11 -3.11
C GLU A 109 -5.46 1.24 -3.18
N LEU A 110 -4.77 0.18 -3.57
CA LEU A 110 -3.33 0.27 -3.82
C LEU A 110 -3.07 1.07 -5.11
N PRO A 111 -1.97 1.84 -5.19
CA PRO A 111 -1.52 2.50 -6.40
C PRO A 111 -1.50 1.57 -7.62
N ILE A 112 -2.03 2.05 -8.73
CA ILE A 112 -2.06 1.31 -9.99
C ILE A 112 -0.63 1.30 -10.57
N PRO A 113 -0.07 0.12 -10.92
CA PRO A 113 1.19 0.02 -11.65
C PRO A 113 1.15 0.81 -12.97
N ARG A 114 2.20 1.56 -13.27
CA ARG A 114 2.24 2.54 -14.38
C ARG A 114 3.12 2.12 -15.56
N GLY A 115 3.71 0.94 -15.55
CA GLY A 115 4.45 0.40 -16.68
C GLY A 115 3.55 -0.26 -17.74
N ASP A 116 4.16 -0.76 -18.80
CA ASP A 116 3.47 -1.30 -19.97
C ASP A 116 2.91 -2.71 -19.77
N TYR A 117 3.40 -3.44 -18.76
CA TYR A 117 2.99 -4.81 -18.47
C TYR A 117 1.91 -4.88 -17.39
N SER A 118 1.02 -5.87 -17.53
CA SER A 118 0.26 -6.36 -16.38
C SER A 118 1.17 -7.09 -15.41
N VAL A 119 0.74 -7.26 -14.16
CA VAL A 119 1.57 -7.84 -13.09
C VAL A 119 1.04 -9.19 -12.65
N GLY A 120 1.92 -10.18 -12.63
CA GLY A 120 1.72 -11.47 -11.96
C GLY A 120 2.47 -11.52 -10.63
N VAL A 121 2.00 -12.36 -9.72
CA VAL A 121 2.74 -12.67 -8.47
C VAL A 121 2.73 -14.16 -8.17
N ARG A 122 3.85 -14.67 -7.67
CA ARG A 122 4.00 -16.05 -7.21
C ARG A 122 4.85 -16.11 -5.95
N GLU A 123 4.32 -16.72 -4.90
CA GLU A 123 5.10 -17.11 -3.72
C GLU A 123 6.00 -18.30 -4.07
N THR A 124 7.28 -18.22 -3.72
CA THR A 124 8.28 -19.25 -3.98
C THR A 124 9.12 -19.51 -2.74
N HIS A 125 9.35 -20.79 -2.45
CA HIS A 125 10.22 -21.22 -1.37
C HIS A 125 11.66 -21.34 -1.89
N LEU A 126 12.51 -20.40 -1.49
CA LEU A 126 13.93 -20.37 -1.80
C LEU A 126 14.73 -21.08 -0.71
N GLY A 127 14.34 -22.31 -0.38
CA GLY A 127 14.94 -23.15 0.67
C GLY A 127 14.12 -23.28 1.94
N PRO A 128 14.72 -23.81 3.03
CA PRO A 128 14.00 -24.11 4.27
C PRO A 128 13.43 -22.88 4.99
N SER A 129 14.12 -21.74 4.86
CA SER A 129 13.84 -20.55 5.68
C SER A 129 13.54 -19.28 4.88
N VAL A 130 13.70 -19.30 3.55
CA VAL A 130 13.48 -18.11 2.71
C VAL A 130 12.24 -18.33 1.86
N ILE A 131 11.19 -17.57 2.15
CA ILE A 131 10.00 -17.45 1.30
C ILE A 131 10.07 -16.09 0.64
N ALA A 132 9.82 -16.01 -0.66
CA ALA A 132 9.79 -14.75 -1.40
C ALA A 132 8.58 -14.67 -2.33
N PHE A 133 8.02 -13.47 -2.45
CA PHE A 133 7.05 -13.12 -3.46
C PHE A 133 7.77 -12.61 -4.70
N ILE A 134 7.55 -13.27 -5.83
CA ILE A 134 8.11 -12.88 -7.11
C ILE A 134 7.02 -12.15 -7.90
N TYR A 135 7.20 -10.85 -8.11
CA TYR A 135 6.37 -10.03 -8.99
C TYR A 135 6.98 -10.01 -10.39
N TYR A 136 6.16 -10.20 -11.42
CA TYR A 136 6.67 -10.37 -12.78
C TYR A 136 5.73 -9.81 -13.86
N PRO A 137 6.27 -9.47 -15.05
CA PRO A 137 5.49 -8.90 -16.15
C PRO A 137 4.62 -9.95 -16.86
N THR A 138 3.41 -9.57 -17.25
CA THR A 138 2.44 -10.42 -17.97
C THR A 138 1.78 -9.64 -19.10
N ASP A 139 1.36 -10.33 -20.17
CA ASP A 139 0.80 -9.67 -21.38
C ASP A 139 -0.60 -9.10 -21.13
N LYS A 140 -1.38 -9.73 -20.26
CA LYS A 140 -2.75 -9.35 -19.93
C LYS A 140 -3.02 -9.62 -18.45
N PRO A 141 -3.95 -8.89 -17.82
CA PRO A 141 -4.47 -9.29 -16.53
C PRO A 141 -5.27 -10.59 -16.74
N SER A 142 -4.61 -11.72 -16.51
CA SER A 142 -5.18 -13.05 -16.64
C SER A 142 -4.98 -13.80 -15.34
N GLY A 143 -6.06 -14.32 -14.75
CA GLY A 143 -6.03 -14.99 -13.46
C GLY A 143 -6.90 -14.28 -12.42
N THR A 144 -6.88 -14.79 -11.20
CA THR A 144 -7.54 -14.17 -10.05
C THR A 144 -6.60 -13.11 -9.48
N ARG A 145 -7.13 -11.93 -9.13
CA ARG A 145 -6.34 -10.93 -8.37
C ARG A 145 -5.79 -11.58 -7.12
N ALA A 146 -4.49 -11.39 -6.86
CA ALA A 146 -3.83 -12.00 -5.73
C ALA A 146 -4.48 -11.49 -4.45
N SER A 147 -4.85 -12.43 -3.58
CA SER A 147 -5.40 -12.10 -2.26
C SER A 147 -4.26 -11.99 -1.28
N LEU A 148 -4.35 -11.03 -0.38
CA LEU A 148 -3.43 -10.98 0.76
C LEU A 148 -3.74 -12.16 1.69
N ASP A 149 -2.73 -12.97 1.99
CA ASP A 149 -2.91 -14.10 2.90
C ASP A 149 -3.09 -13.63 4.35
N ASN A 150 -3.69 -14.48 5.18
CA ASN A 150 -4.04 -14.13 6.55
C ASN A 150 -2.82 -13.81 7.43
N LYS A 151 -1.65 -14.41 7.15
CA LYS A 151 -0.42 -14.18 7.90
C LYS A 151 0.12 -12.80 7.55
N SER A 152 0.28 -12.47 6.26
CA SER A 152 0.75 -11.15 5.81
C SER A 152 -0.15 -10.02 6.32
N VAL A 153 -1.48 -10.21 6.27
CA VAL A 153 -2.44 -9.24 6.82
C VAL A 153 -2.28 -9.09 8.34
N LYS A 154 -2.05 -10.18 9.08
CA LYS A 154 -1.85 -10.13 10.53
C LYS A 154 -0.54 -9.42 10.90
N ASP A 155 0.55 -9.77 10.22
CA ASP A 155 1.87 -9.20 10.47
C ASP A 155 1.85 -7.70 10.15
N TYR A 156 1.20 -7.29 9.07
CA TYR A 156 1.04 -5.88 8.72
C TYR A 156 0.18 -5.09 9.71
N LYS A 157 -0.93 -5.66 10.19
CA LYS A 157 -1.69 -5.02 11.28
C LYS A 157 -0.87 -4.85 12.55
N SER A 158 0.01 -5.81 12.85
CA SER A 158 0.87 -5.78 14.03
C SER A 158 1.96 -4.72 13.90
N HIS A 159 2.55 -4.59 12.71
CA HIS A 159 3.45 -3.49 12.33
C HIS A 159 2.78 -2.14 12.54
N LEU A 160 1.65 -1.88 11.89
CA LEU A 160 0.94 -0.60 11.99
C LEU A 160 0.54 -0.26 13.44
N ALA A 161 0.14 -1.26 14.22
CA ALA A 161 -0.20 -1.07 15.62
C ALA A 161 1.01 -0.72 16.50
N THR A 162 2.14 -1.39 16.26
CA THR A 162 3.37 -1.19 17.04
C THR A 162 4.05 0.13 16.66
N ARG A 163 4.14 0.42 15.35
CA ARG A 163 4.83 1.59 14.81
C ARG A 163 4.05 2.88 15.04
N TYR A 164 2.73 2.86 14.81
CA TYR A 164 1.91 4.08 14.80
C TYR A 164 0.91 4.16 15.95
N GLY A 165 0.88 3.18 16.85
CA GLY A 165 -0.05 3.15 17.98
C GLY A 165 -1.52 2.95 17.58
N ILE A 166 -1.79 2.50 16.34
CA ILE A 166 -3.15 2.27 15.86
C ILE A 166 -3.70 0.97 16.45
N PRO A 167 -4.82 0.96 17.18
CA PRO A 167 -5.34 -0.28 17.75
C PRO A 167 -5.60 -1.34 16.66
N VAL A 168 -5.14 -2.58 16.86
CA VAL A 168 -5.30 -3.68 15.87
C VAL A 168 -6.75 -3.87 15.44
N MET A 169 -7.69 -3.69 16.36
CA MET A 169 -9.14 -3.73 16.08
C MET A 169 -9.58 -2.68 15.06
N ALA A 170 -8.89 -1.54 14.98
CA ALA A 170 -9.16 -0.45 14.04
C ALA A 170 -8.72 -0.78 12.60
N LEU A 171 -7.78 -1.71 12.47
CA LEU A 171 -7.15 -2.10 11.20
C LEU A 171 -7.87 -3.24 10.48
N GLY A 172 -9.11 -3.58 10.87
CA GLY A 172 -9.89 -4.65 10.23
C GLY A 172 -10.03 -4.52 8.71
N HIS A 173 -9.99 -3.29 8.20
CA HIS A 173 -10.11 -2.97 6.77
C HIS A 173 -8.94 -3.46 5.91
N ILE A 174 -7.74 -3.67 6.49
CA ILE A 174 -6.54 -4.14 5.78
C ILE A 174 -6.76 -5.51 5.11
N GLY A 175 -7.59 -6.38 5.71
CA GLY A 175 -7.91 -7.68 5.11
C GLY A 175 -8.83 -7.63 3.89
N ARG A 176 -9.16 -6.43 3.40
CA ARG A 176 -10.04 -6.19 2.24
C ARG A 176 -9.32 -5.50 1.09
N LEU A 177 -8.02 -5.27 1.23
CA LEU A 177 -7.23 -4.66 0.17
C LEU A 177 -7.13 -5.66 -0.98
N GLU A 178 -7.37 -5.16 -2.19
CA GLU A 178 -7.17 -5.91 -3.42
C GLU A 178 -5.85 -5.49 -4.04
N THR A 179 -5.06 -6.47 -4.47
CA THR A 179 -3.82 -6.22 -5.20
C THR A 179 -4.08 -6.06 -6.69
N HIS A 180 -3.16 -5.37 -7.38
CA HIS A 180 -3.16 -5.28 -8.86
C HIS A 180 -2.41 -6.44 -9.52
N ALA A 181 -1.76 -7.30 -8.74
CA ALA A 181 -1.08 -8.49 -9.25
C ALA A 181 -2.05 -9.66 -9.39
N SER A 182 -1.83 -10.53 -10.38
CA SER A 182 -2.64 -11.72 -10.62
C SER A 182 -1.88 -12.99 -10.25
N GLU A 183 -2.53 -13.88 -9.49
CA GLU A 183 -1.98 -15.21 -9.21
C GLU A 183 -2.15 -16.13 -10.43
N GLY A 184 -1.11 -16.91 -10.72
CA GLY A 184 -1.14 -17.92 -11.78
C GLY A 184 -1.11 -17.38 -13.22
N ALA A 185 -0.90 -16.06 -13.39
CA ALA A 185 -0.70 -15.45 -14.69
C ALA A 185 0.59 -15.96 -15.36
N SER A 186 0.59 -16.08 -16.69
CA SER A 186 1.79 -16.48 -17.43
C SER A 186 2.75 -15.31 -17.59
N LEU A 187 4.05 -15.56 -17.38
CA LEU A 187 5.11 -14.59 -17.68
C LEU A 187 5.04 -14.14 -19.13
N SER A 188 5.14 -12.82 -19.36
CA SER A 188 5.17 -12.24 -20.71
C SER A 188 6.32 -12.81 -21.54
N ARG A 189 6.07 -12.98 -22.84
CA ARG A 189 7.06 -13.47 -23.81
C ARG A 189 7.68 -12.37 -24.66
N GLU A 190 7.35 -11.10 -24.41
CA GLU A 190 7.85 -9.98 -25.20
C GLU A 190 9.37 -9.83 -25.13
N LEU A 191 9.95 -9.98 -23.93
CA LEU A 191 11.40 -10.01 -23.76
C LEU A 191 11.94 -11.45 -23.72
N PRO A 192 13.14 -11.71 -24.27
CA PRO A 192 13.78 -13.02 -24.17
C PRO A 192 14.25 -13.32 -22.74
N ARG A 193 14.73 -12.31 -22.02
CA ARG A 193 15.13 -12.37 -20.61
C ARG A 193 14.75 -11.07 -19.90
N TYR A 194 14.48 -11.17 -18.61
CA TYR A 194 14.12 -10.06 -17.75
C TYR A 194 15.22 -9.75 -16.74
N ARG A 195 15.45 -8.47 -16.52
CA ARG A 195 16.34 -7.96 -15.47
C ARG A 195 15.73 -8.26 -14.10
N VAL A 196 16.57 -8.47 -13.10
CA VAL A 196 16.14 -8.90 -11.75
C VAL A 196 16.37 -7.77 -10.76
N LEU A 197 15.38 -7.49 -9.92
CA LEU A 197 15.49 -6.60 -8.77
C LEU A 197 15.22 -7.39 -7.49
N ILE A 198 16.08 -7.24 -6.49
CA ILE A 198 15.91 -7.86 -5.17
C ILE A 198 15.61 -6.77 -4.16
N ALA A 199 14.52 -6.93 -3.41
CA ALA A 199 14.22 -6.07 -2.28
C ALA A 199 14.99 -6.57 -1.05
N GLU A 200 15.72 -5.66 -0.41
CA GLU A 200 16.34 -5.89 0.88
C GLU A 200 15.25 -5.92 1.96
N PRO A 201 15.13 -7.00 2.75
CA PRO A 201 14.08 -7.10 3.76
C PRO A 201 14.38 -6.18 4.96
N GLU A 202 13.34 -5.69 5.63
CA GLU A 202 13.43 -4.93 6.87
C GLU A 202 12.93 -5.79 8.04
N ALA A 203 13.73 -5.92 9.09
CA ALA A 203 13.41 -6.79 10.23
C ALA A 203 12.10 -6.40 10.95
N ASP A 204 11.75 -5.12 10.91
CA ASP A 204 10.57 -4.54 11.58
C ASP A 204 9.40 -4.27 10.63
N ARG A 205 9.57 -4.39 9.30
CA ARG A 205 8.51 -4.07 8.33
C ARG A 205 8.16 -5.25 7.45
N PRO A 206 6.87 -5.62 7.38
CA PRO A 206 6.48 -6.76 6.59
C PRO A 206 6.51 -6.44 5.09
N ALA A 207 6.73 -7.43 4.23
CA ALA A 207 6.73 -7.27 2.76
C ALA A 207 5.52 -6.50 2.22
N LEU A 208 4.37 -6.60 2.91
CA LEU A 208 3.14 -5.90 2.56
C LEU A 208 3.27 -4.35 2.57
N HIS A 209 4.25 -3.78 3.27
CA HIS A 209 4.40 -2.33 3.39
C HIS A 209 4.83 -1.64 2.08
N ALA A 210 5.29 -2.38 1.07
CA ALA A 210 5.83 -1.80 -0.17
C ALA A 210 5.47 -2.60 -1.43
N ILE A 211 4.34 -3.31 -1.43
CA ILE A 211 3.93 -4.14 -2.57
C ILE A 211 3.57 -3.31 -3.81
N SER A 212 3.15 -2.06 -3.62
CA SER A 212 2.87 -1.16 -4.74
C SER A 212 4.11 -0.85 -5.55
N LEU A 213 5.27 -0.64 -4.90
CA LEU A 213 6.53 -0.43 -5.63
C LEU A 213 6.96 -1.68 -6.38
N ALA A 214 6.88 -2.86 -5.74
CA ALA A 214 7.23 -4.13 -6.38
C ALA A 214 6.36 -4.40 -7.62
N GLY A 215 5.05 -4.12 -7.53
CA GLY A 215 4.13 -4.20 -8.65
C GLY A 215 4.44 -3.19 -9.75
N ASP A 216 4.72 -1.93 -9.40
CA ASP A 216 5.08 -0.89 -10.38
C ASP A 216 6.37 -1.24 -11.13
N LEU A 217 7.40 -1.69 -10.42
CA LEU A 217 8.66 -2.15 -11.03
C LEU A 217 8.42 -3.37 -11.93
N ALA A 218 7.63 -4.36 -11.50
CA ALA A 218 7.29 -5.49 -12.36
C ALA A 218 6.55 -5.06 -13.63
N SER A 219 5.64 -4.07 -13.54
CA SER A 219 4.94 -3.52 -14.71
C SER A 219 5.88 -2.84 -15.71
N ARG A 220 7.10 -2.48 -15.31
CA ARG A 220 8.15 -1.86 -16.16
C ARG A 220 9.13 -2.89 -16.77
N GLY A 221 8.80 -4.17 -16.70
CA GLY A 221 9.60 -5.23 -17.31
C GLY A 221 10.78 -5.70 -16.45
N PHE A 222 10.61 -5.71 -15.13
CA PHE A 222 11.53 -6.32 -14.17
C PHE A 222 10.91 -7.57 -13.53
N ILE A 223 11.74 -8.56 -13.19
CA ILE A 223 11.37 -9.58 -12.21
C ILE A 223 11.78 -9.05 -10.84
N VAL A 224 10.83 -8.88 -9.93
CA VAL A 224 11.08 -8.31 -8.61
C VAL A 224 10.86 -9.38 -7.53
N ILE A 225 11.92 -9.65 -6.76
CA ILE A 225 11.93 -10.64 -5.70
C ILE A 225 11.81 -9.92 -4.35
N VAL A 226 10.73 -10.15 -3.62
CA VAL A 226 10.44 -9.55 -2.32
C VAL A 226 10.44 -10.63 -1.24
N PRO A 227 11.43 -10.68 -0.35
CA PRO A 227 11.48 -11.67 0.73
C PRO A 227 10.36 -11.46 1.75
N SER A 228 9.78 -12.56 2.25
CA SER A 228 8.66 -12.56 3.21
C SER A 228 9.06 -12.91 4.64
N VAL A 229 10.25 -13.50 4.87
CA VAL A 229 10.69 -13.98 6.19
C VAL A 229 11.88 -13.17 6.68
N TYR A 230 11.75 -12.63 7.89
CA TYR A 230 12.66 -11.68 8.54
C TYR A 230 13.77 -12.35 9.35
N ASP A 231 14.51 -13.29 8.75
CA ASP A 231 15.64 -13.85 9.47
C ASP A 231 16.93 -13.83 8.65
N SER A 232 17.92 -13.15 9.24
CA SER A 232 19.33 -13.01 8.87
C SER A 232 19.75 -11.91 7.89
N ALA A 233 20.89 -11.32 8.23
CA ALA A 233 21.75 -10.47 7.41
C ALA A 233 22.21 -11.14 6.10
N SER A 234 21.89 -12.42 5.88
CA SER A 234 22.25 -13.19 4.68
C SER A 234 21.04 -13.60 3.82
N THR A 235 19.87 -12.97 4.01
CA THR A 235 18.67 -13.30 3.21
C THR A 235 18.91 -13.01 1.74
N VAL A 236 19.49 -11.85 1.41
CA VAL A 236 19.78 -11.50 0.02
C VAL A 236 20.87 -12.38 -0.57
N ASP A 237 21.93 -12.69 0.18
CA ASP A 237 22.96 -13.65 -0.26
C ASP A 237 22.35 -15.02 -0.60
N ALA A 238 21.45 -15.51 0.26
CA ALA A 238 20.76 -16.78 0.04
C ALA A 238 19.83 -16.74 -1.18
N ILE A 239 19.27 -15.58 -1.53
CA ILE A 239 18.48 -15.40 -2.75
C ILE A 239 19.40 -15.39 -3.96
N VAL A 240 20.50 -14.65 -3.90
CA VAL A 240 21.51 -14.56 -4.97
C VAL A 240 22.06 -15.94 -5.31
N GLU A 241 22.43 -16.75 -4.31
CA GLU A 241 22.89 -18.14 -4.48
C GLU A 241 21.84 -19.01 -5.19
N LYS A 242 20.56 -18.69 -5.02
CA LYS A 242 19.43 -19.47 -5.57
C LYS A 242 18.85 -18.94 -6.86
N LEU A 243 19.35 -17.82 -7.40
CA LEU A 243 18.87 -17.29 -8.67
C LEU A 243 19.01 -18.31 -9.81
N GLU A 244 20.13 -19.06 -9.85
CA GLU A 244 20.32 -20.12 -10.85
C GLU A 244 19.32 -21.28 -10.67
N THR A 245 18.85 -21.52 -9.45
CA THR A 245 17.81 -22.54 -9.19
C THR A 245 16.43 -22.09 -9.63
N LEU A 246 16.17 -20.76 -9.62
CA LEU A 246 14.96 -20.16 -10.18
C LEU A 246 14.97 -20.13 -11.71
N ASP A 247 16.17 -20.07 -12.32
CA ASP A 247 16.41 -19.98 -13.76
C ASP A 247 17.15 -21.22 -14.30
N PRO A 248 16.59 -22.44 -14.18
CA PRO A 248 17.35 -23.64 -14.49
C PRO A 248 17.62 -23.74 -16.01
N THR A 249 18.90 -23.83 -16.39
CA THR A 249 19.33 -24.00 -17.78
C THR A 249 19.02 -25.41 -18.28
N GLY A 250 18.41 -25.55 -19.45
CA GLY A 250 18.10 -26.86 -20.05
C GLY A 250 17.01 -27.67 -19.34
N ALA A 251 16.28 -27.07 -18.38
CA ALA A 251 15.17 -27.70 -17.68
C ALA A 251 13.83 -26.98 -17.95
N SER A 252 12.73 -27.63 -17.58
CA SER A 252 11.40 -27.00 -17.63
C SER A 252 11.12 -26.25 -16.33
N GLY A 253 10.76 -24.98 -16.43
CA GLY A 253 10.39 -24.13 -15.31
C GLY A 253 9.71 -22.86 -15.84
N TRP A 254 8.89 -22.22 -15.02
CA TRP A 254 8.15 -21.03 -15.46
C TRP A 254 9.05 -19.79 -15.65
N LEU A 255 10.22 -19.79 -15.00
CA LEU A 255 11.29 -18.81 -15.17
C LEU A 255 12.50 -19.37 -15.93
N ALA A 256 12.48 -20.62 -16.42
CA ALA A 256 13.66 -21.25 -17.01
C ALA A 256 14.19 -20.50 -18.25
N GLU A 257 15.46 -20.11 -18.18
CA GLU A 257 16.20 -19.29 -19.13
C GLU A 257 15.58 -17.89 -19.37
N ARG A 258 14.87 -17.36 -18.37
CA ARG A 258 14.17 -16.07 -18.43
C ARG A 258 14.81 -14.97 -17.59
N LEU A 259 15.78 -15.28 -16.72
CA LEU A 259 16.44 -14.26 -15.90
C LEU A 259 17.73 -13.75 -16.57
N ASP A 260 17.95 -12.44 -16.54
CA ASP A 260 19.22 -11.82 -16.93
C ASP A 260 20.10 -11.63 -15.70
N LEU A 261 20.79 -12.70 -15.31
CA LEU A 261 21.64 -12.74 -14.11
C LEU A 261 22.87 -11.81 -14.19
N ALA A 262 23.18 -11.24 -15.36
CA ALA A 262 24.23 -10.23 -15.51
C ALA A 262 23.73 -8.81 -15.17
N ARG A 263 22.43 -8.65 -14.90
CA ARG A 263 21.75 -7.37 -14.67
C ARG A 263 20.80 -7.50 -13.48
N VAL A 264 21.41 -7.69 -12.32
CA VAL A 264 20.72 -7.73 -11.03
C VAL A 264 20.91 -6.39 -10.33
N GLY A 265 19.81 -5.80 -9.85
CA GLY A 265 19.81 -4.62 -8.99
C GLY A 265 19.24 -4.94 -7.61
N ILE A 266 19.57 -4.09 -6.63
CA ILE A 266 19.08 -4.21 -5.25
C ILE A 266 18.47 -2.90 -4.78
N TYR A 267 17.37 -2.94 -4.02
CA TYR A 267 16.80 -1.77 -3.38
C TYR A 267 16.30 -2.05 -1.97
N GLY A 268 16.21 -1.02 -1.14
CA GLY A 268 15.76 -1.17 0.25
C GLY A 268 15.22 0.13 0.81
N PHE A 269 14.38 0.00 1.83
CA PHE A 269 13.72 1.12 2.49
C PHE A 269 14.32 1.43 3.86
N GLY A 270 14.31 2.70 4.25
CA GLY A 270 14.73 3.15 5.57
C GLY A 270 16.09 2.56 5.96
N GLU A 271 16.14 1.87 7.10
CA GLU A 271 17.36 1.26 7.65
C GLU A 271 17.92 0.10 6.80
N ALA A 272 17.12 -0.51 5.91
CA ALA A 272 17.66 -1.46 4.94
C ALA A 272 18.61 -0.80 3.92
N GLY A 273 18.59 0.54 3.82
CA GLY A 273 19.53 1.29 2.98
C GLY A 273 21.00 1.02 3.30
N GLU A 274 21.36 0.79 4.57
CA GLU A 274 22.73 0.46 4.94
C GLU A 274 23.18 -0.89 4.33
N ARG A 275 22.33 -1.92 4.38
CA ARG A 275 22.62 -3.22 3.76
C ARG A 275 22.64 -3.17 2.24
N VAL A 276 21.82 -2.31 1.63
CA VAL A 276 21.90 -2.03 0.19
C VAL A 276 23.28 -1.48 -0.16
N LEU A 277 23.80 -0.52 0.62
CA LEU A 277 25.13 0.05 0.41
C LEU A 277 26.23 -1.01 0.58
N GLU A 278 26.16 -1.84 1.62
CA GLU A 278 27.10 -2.96 1.83
C GLU A 278 27.09 -3.94 0.64
N ALA A 279 25.92 -4.39 0.20
CA ALA A 279 25.76 -5.28 -0.94
C ALA A 279 26.29 -4.68 -2.25
N CYS A 280 26.22 -3.35 -2.39
CA CYS A 280 26.72 -2.61 -3.54
C CYS A 280 28.26 -2.50 -3.56
N VAL A 281 28.94 -2.68 -2.43
CA VAL A 281 30.40 -2.77 -2.34
C VAL A 281 30.91 -4.14 -2.80
N ASP A 282 30.19 -5.22 -2.47
CA ASP A 282 30.61 -6.59 -2.75
C ASP A 282 30.54 -6.98 -4.24
N GLY A 283 30.01 -6.10 -5.10
CA GLY A 283 30.02 -6.25 -6.56
C GLY A 283 29.04 -7.28 -7.13
N ALA A 284 28.16 -7.85 -6.30
CA ALA A 284 27.11 -8.78 -6.74
C ALA A 284 25.99 -8.09 -7.54
N PHE A 285 25.85 -6.78 -7.40
CA PHE A 285 24.79 -5.98 -8.00
C PHE A 285 25.35 -4.96 -8.98
N ARG A 286 24.59 -4.65 -10.03
CA ARG A 286 24.97 -3.67 -11.06
C ARG A 286 24.48 -2.26 -10.76
N ALA A 287 23.50 -2.11 -9.86
CA ALA A 287 22.96 -0.84 -9.40
C ALA A 287 22.23 -1.03 -8.06
N GLY A 288 22.28 -0.02 -7.19
CA GLY A 288 21.62 0.00 -5.89
C GLY A 288 20.68 1.19 -5.70
N ALA A 289 19.59 1.02 -4.95
CA ALA A 289 18.69 2.13 -4.59
C ALA A 289 18.32 2.11 -3.09
N THR A 290 18.60 3.19 -2.38
CA THR A 290 18.13 3.42 -1.00
C THR A 290 16.94 4.36 -1.01
N ILE A 291 15.86 4.00 -0.33
CA ILE A 291 14.58 4.70 -0.37
C ILE A 291 14.19 5.11 1.05
N GLY A 292 14.14 6.41 1.33
CA GLY A 292 13.89 6.94 2.67
C GLY A 292 15.08 6.78 3.64
N TYR A 293 16.26 6.34 3.18
CA TYR A 293 17.47 6.26 4.00
C TYR A 293 18.03 7.65 4.29
N THR A 294 18.50 7.86 5.52
CA THR A 294 19.01 9.16 5.99
C THR A 294 20.44 9.09 6.55
N GLY A 295 21.07 7.91 6.51
CA GLY A 295 22.42 7.70 6.99
C GLY A 295 23.51 8.11 5.98
N PRO A 296 24.79 7.92 6.35
CA PRO A 296 25.93 8.25 5.50
C PRO A 296 26.00 7.35 4.26
N ILE A 297 26.49 7.91 3.16
CA ILE A 297 26.76 7.13 1.93
C ILE A 297 28.25 6.74 1.93
N SER A 298 28.51 5.44 1.93
CA SER A 298 29.83 4.86 1.70
C SER A 298 30.18 4.89 0.20
N SER A 299 31.47 4.86 -0.12
CA SER A 299 31.94 4.65 -1.49
C SER A 299 31.41 3.31 -2.01
N THR A 300 30.74 3.31 -3.16
CA THR A 300 30.30 2.10 -3.84
C THR A 300 30.83 2.08 -5.28
N PRO A 301 31.41 0.97 -5.76
CA PRO A 301 31.84 0.80 -7.16
C PRO A 301 30.66 0.54 -8.10
N THR A 302 29.45 0.91 -7.69
CA THR A 302 28.19 0.66 -8.37
C THR A 302 27.34 1.93 -8.35
N PRO A 303 26.63 2.25 -9.44
CA PRO A 303 25.72 3.38 -9.49
C PRO A 303 24.65 3.27 -8.39
N LEU A 304 24.35 4.40 -7.77
CA LEU A 304 23.50 4.47 -6.59
C LEU A 304 22.39 5.52 -6.75
N LEU A 305 21.16 5.15 -6.43
CA LEU A 305 20.06 6.08 -6.19
C LEU A 305 19.83 6.23 -4.68
N VAL A 306 19.85 7.46 -4.20
CA VAL A 306 19.44 7.81 -2.84
C VAL A 306 18.19 8.67 -2.91
N PHE A 307 17.04 8.04 -2.73
CA PHE A 307 15.77 8.74 -2.66
C PHE A 307 15.50 9.12 -1.20
N ARG A 308 15.92 10.32 -0.80
CA ARG A 308 15.84 10.79 0.58
C ARG A 308 14.51 11.48 0.92
N PRO A 309 14.10 11.48 2.20
CA PRO A 309 13.05 12.38 2.70
C PRO A 309 13.41 13.85 2.46
N GLU A 310 12.41 14.70 2.25
CA GLU A 310 12.60 16.15 2.05
C GLU A 310 13.24 16.83 3.26
N ASP A 311 12.82 16.44 4.46
CA ASP A 311 13.27 16.99 5.74
C ASP A 311 14.65 16.49 6.17
N ALA A 312 15.18 15.47 5.49
CA ALA A 312 16.56 15.04 5.65
C ALA A 312 17.50 16.06 4.99
N GLY A 313 18.62 16.37 5.66
CA GLY A 313 19.73 17.08 5.01
C GLY A 313 20.34 16.25 3.89
N ASP A 314 21.21 16.87 3.09
CA ASP A 314 22.00 16.10 2.13
C ASP A 314 22.86 15.06 2.89
N PRO A 315 22.82 13.79 2.48
CA PRO A 315 23.56 12.73 3.16
C PRO A 315 25.07 13.01 3.08
N PRO A 316 25.83 12.77 4.15
CA PRO A 316 27.28 12.88 4.08
C PRO A 316 27.81 11.78 3.16
N ILE A 317 28.36 12.19 2.01
CA ILE A 317 29.02 11.30 1.04
C ILE A 317 30.50 11.24 1.39
N ARG A 318 31.03 10.04 1.65
CA ARG A 318 32.45 9.85 1.98
C ARG A 318 33.36 9.89 0.76
N ALA A 319 32.97 9.19 -0.31
CA ALA A 319 33.64 9.15 -1.60
C ALA A 319 32.65 8.67 -2.66
N VAL A 320 32.90 9.02 -3.93
CA VAL A 320 32.07 8.66 -5.08
C VAL A 320 32.96 7.96 -6.09
N GLU A 321 32.78 6.66 -6.26
CA GLU A 321 33.49 5.85 -7.27
C GLU A 321 32.66 5.68 -8.56
N GLU A 322 31.34 5.82 -8.46
CA GLU A 322 30.37 5.72 -9.55
C GLU A 322 29.24 6.74 -9.36
N THR A 323 28.49 7.03 -10.42
CA THR A 323 27.40 8.03 -10.39
C THR A 323 26.39 7.75 -9.26
N THR A 324 26.25 8.73 -8.37
CA THR A 324 25.27 8.75 -7.28
C THR A 324 24.23 9.83 -7.53
N TYR A 325 22.96 9.43 -7.53
CA TYR A 325 21.81 10.33 -7.69
C TYR A 325 21.14 10.56 -6.34
N ILE A 326 21.09 11.81 -5.89
CA ILE A 326 20.31 12.19 -4.71
C ILE A 326 19.00 12.79 -5.19
N VAL A 327 17.90 12.12 -4.86
CA VAL A 327 16.54 12.51 -5.24
C VAL A 327 15.75 12.85 -3.99
N ALA A 328 15.00 13.95 -4.04
CA ALA A 328 14.06 14.35 -3.01
C ALA A 328 12.79 14.92 -3.68
N ALA A 329 11.64 14.78 -3.03
CA ALA A 329 10.37 15.29 -3.53
C ALA A 329 9.71 16.18 -2.48
N ARG A 330 9.26 17.37 -2.88
CA ARG A 330 8.58 18.32 -1.99
C ARG A 330 7.33 17.69 -1.36
N GLY A 331 7.21 17.81 -0.04
CA GLY A 331 6.14 17.28 0.77
C GLY A 331 6.27 15.78 1.10
N MET A 332 7.39 15.13 0.77
CA MET A 332 7.57 13.69 0.92
C MET A 332 8.56 13.37 2.04
N LEU A 333 8.07 12.77 3.13
CA LEU A 333 8.85 12.36 4.30
C LEU A 333 9.06 10.83 4.32
N ALA A 334 9.79 10.33 5.32
CA ALA A 334 10.16 8.91 5.42
C ALA A 334 8.98 7.93 5.33
N GLY A 335 7.81 8.29 5.89
CA GLY A 335 6.60 7.47 5.83
C GLY A 335 5.89 7.48 4.47
N ASN A 336 6.16 8.45 3.59
CA ASN A 336 5.50 8.53 2.28
C ASN A 336 6.07 7.56 1.23
N PHE A 337 7.20 6.89 1.52
CA PHE A 337 7.80 5.92 0.62
C PHE A 337 7.11 4.55 0.64
N SER A 338 6.33 4.25 1.69
CA SER A 338 5.63 2.98 1.86
C SER A 338 4.12 3.10 1.66
N ASP A 339 3.47 1.95 1.49
CA ASP A 339 2.01 1.81 1.46
C ASP A 339 1.35 2.20 2.80
N ASP A 340 2.13 2.40 3.87
CA ASP A 340 1.64 2.86 5.18
C ASP A 340 0.97 4.23 5.08
N ALA A 341 1.41 5.08 4.14
CA ALA A 341 0.83 6.40 3.89
C ALA A 341 -0.64 6.33 3.42
N LEU A 342 -1.08 5.18 2.91
CA LEU A 342 -2.44 4.96 2.41
C LEU A 342 -3.44 4.56 3.52
N VAL A 343 -2.94 4.13 4.68
CA VAL A 343 -3.76 3.57 5.77
C VAL A 343 -4.79 4.57 6.29
N SER A 344 -4.42 5.85 6.35
CA SER A 344 -5.29 6.89 6.87
C SER A 344 -4.95 8.28 6.30
N PRO A 345 -5.95 9.13 6.00
CA PRO A 345 -5.67 10.55 5.74
C PRO A 345 -5.14 11.30 6.97
N LEU A 346 -5.12 10.67 8.15
CA LEU A 346 -4.60 11.24 9.40
C LEU A 346 -3.13 10.89 9.65
N MET A 347 -2.50 10.05 8.81
CA MET A 347 -1.07 9.70 8.96
C MET A 347 -0.15 10.94 9.08
N PRO A 348 -0.37 12.07 8.37
CA PRO A 348 0.44 13.28 8.53
C PRO A 348 0.49 13.87 9.95
N VAL A 349 -0.50 13.59 10.81
CA VAL A 349 -0.50 14.05 12.20
C VAL A 349 0.62 13.40 13.03
N LEU A 350 1.14 12.25 12.58
CA LEU A 350 2.22 11.51 13.24
C LEU A 350 3.60 12.14 13.00
N GLY A 351 3.72 13.10 12.08
CA GLY A 351 4.98 13.81 11.79
C GLY A 351 5.95 13.06 10.88
N GLU A 352 5.76 11.76 10.63
CA GLU A 352 6.58 10.96 9.71
C GLU A 352 6.08 10.98 8.26
N PHE A 353 4.91 11.58 8.01
CA PHE A 353 4.27 11.67 6.71
C PHE A 353 4.08 13.15 6.34
N GLY A 354 4.55 13.53 5.17
CA GLY A 354 4.47 14.88 4.67
C GLY A 354 3.14 15.20 4.00
N THR A 355 3.11 16.35 3.35
CA THR A 355 1.90 16.95 2.75
C THR A 355 1.56 16.41 1.37
N ILE A 356 2.45 15.62 0.75
CA ILE A 356 2.21 15.05 -0.57
C ILE A 356 1.06 14.03 -0.53
N ASP A 357 0.28 13.99 -1.60
CA ASP A 357 -0.72 12.93 -1.78
C ASP A 357 -0.02 11.55 -1.84
N PRO A 358 -0.48 10.54 -1.07
CA PRO A 358 0.16 9.22 -1.03
C PRO A 358 0.23 8.50 -2.40
N TYR A 359 -0.77 8.67 -3.27
CA TYR A 359 -0.76 8.07 -4.61
C TYR A 359 0.24 8.77 -5.53
N ARG A 360 0.42 10.08 -5.36
CA ARG A 360 1.46 10.87 -6.03
C ARG A 360 2.85 10.50 -5.53
N ALA A 361 3.03 10.30 -4.23
CA ALA A 361 4.29 9.81 -3.65
C ALA A 361 4.69 8.45 -4.25
N SER A 362 3.76 7.49 -4.25
CA SER A 362 3.98 6.18 -4.90
C SER A 362 4.31 6.31 -6.40
N ALA A 363 3.64 7.24 -7.12
CA ALA A 363 3.94 7.53 -8.53
C ALA A 363 5.37 7.98 -8.76
N ILE A 364 5.83 8.90 -7.92
CA ILE A 364 7.16 9.47 -8.00
C ILE A 364 8.20 8.40 -7.65
N THR A 365 8.00 7.65 -6.56
CA THR A 365 8.91 6.56 -6.15
C THR A 365 9.06 5.55 -7.27
N GLY A 366 7.96 5.02 -7.82
CA GLY A 366 7.99 4.05 -8.91
C GLY A 366 8.66 4.58 -10.18
N ALA A 367 8.41 5.85 -10.53
CA ALA A 367 9.00 6.47 -11.72
C ALA A 367 10.53 6.65 -11.59
N TYR A 368 11.01 7.21 -10.48
CA TYR A 368 12.45 7.48 -10.31
C TYR A 368 13.25 6.21 -10.03
N VAL A 369 12.74 5.29 -9.20
CA VAL A 369 13.40 4.00 -8.96
C VAL A 369 13.42 3.16 -10.25
N GLY A 370 12.30 3.13 -10.99
CA GLY A 370 12.21 2.45 -12.27
C GLY A 370 13.15 3.03 -13.34
N ALA A 371 13.18 4.36 -13.48
CA ALA A 371 14.06 5.05 -14.43
C ALA A 371 15.54 4.82 -14.12
N PHE A 372 15.92 4.87 -12.83
CA PHE A 372 17.27 4.57 -12.38
C PHE A 372 17.69 3.15 -12.78
N PHE A 373 16.89 2.12 -12.44
CA PHE A 373 17.23 0.75 -12.81
C PHE A 373 17.21 0.52 -14.32
N ASN A 374 16.30 1.16 -15.06
CA ASN A 374 16.32 1.12 -16.52
C ASN A 374 17.63 1.68 -17.09
N LYS A 375 18.09 2.83 -16.58
CA LYS A 375 19.33 3.50 -17.03
C LYS A 375 20.56 2.62 -16.80
N HIS A 376 20.66 1.97 -15.64
CA HIS A 376 21.88 1.25 -15.24
C HIS A 376 21.87 -0.25 -15.54
N LEU A 377 20.69 -0.87 -15.70
CA LEU A 377 20.55 -2.27 -16.06
C LEU A 377 20.30 -2.49 -17.56
N THR A 378 19.77 -1.52 -18.30
CA THR A 378 19.55 -1.66 -19.75
C THR A 378 20.53 -0.81 -20.54
N ARG A 379 21.19 -1.43 -21.53
CA ARG A 379 22.14 -0.72 -22.40
C ARG A 379 21.39 0.14 -23.42
N GLY A 380 21.77 1.40 -23.53
CA GLY A 380 21.26 2.32 -24.57
C GLY A 380 19.88 2.92 -24.27
N THR A 381 19.35 2.73 -23.07
CA THR A 381 18.11 3.40 -22.61
C THR A 381 18.41 4.86 -22.32
N VAL A 382 17.55 5.75 -22.83
CA VAL A 382 17.56 7.16 -22.48
C VAL A 382 16.49 7.39 -21.43
N GLU A 383 16.90 7.78 -20.22
CA GLU A 383 16.02 7.95 -19.07
C GLU A 383 16.11 9.40 -18.58
N HIS A 384 15.32 10.27 -19.21
CA HIS A 384 15.36 11.72 -18.98
C HIS A 384 15.04 12.14 -17.54
N LEU A 385 14.33 11.31 -16.77
CA LEU A 385 14.05 11.57 -15.35
C LEU A 385 15.33 11.62 -14.50
N MET A 386 16.40 10.97 -14.95
CA MET A 386 17.69 10.92 -14.24
C MET A 386 18.63 12.08 -14.65
N ASP A 387 18.25 12.88 -15.64
CA ASP A 387 19.12 13.91 -16.23
C ASP A 387 18.82 15.32 -15.69
N GLY A 388 17.75 15.50 -14.92
CA GLY A 388 17.39 16.80 -14.36
C GLY A 388 15.91 16.93 -13.97
N PRO A 389 15.42 18.17 -13.85
CA PRO A 389 14.02 18.46 -13.52
C PRO A 389 13.04 17.89 -14.56
N SER A 390 11.89 17.41 -14.09
CA SER A 390 10.80 16.90 -14.94
C SER A 390 9.55 17.75 -14.82
N ASN A 391 8.92 18.07 -15.96
CA ASN A 391 7.62 18.75 -15.98
C ASN A 391 6.49 17.84 -15.47
N ASP A 392 6.65 16.52 -15.59
CA ASP A 392 5.67 15.54 -15.09
C ASP A 392 5.78 15.35 -13.57
N TYR A 393 6.93 15.71 -12.98
CA TYR A 393 7.25 15.63 -11.56
C TYR A 393 7.91 16.92 -11.03
N PRO A 394 7.21 18.07 -11.07
CA PRO A 394 7.76 19.36 -10.66
C PRO A 394 8.05 19.47 -9.16
N GLU A 395 7.63 18.49 -8.37
CA GLU A 395 7.95 18.37 -6.95
C GLU A 395 9.36 17.81 -6.71
N VAL A 396 9.97 17.17 -7.71
CA VAL A 396 11.20 16.40 -7.55
C VAL A 396 12.43 17.24 -7.89
N THR A 397 13.44 17.13 -7.04
CA THR A 397 14.79 17.63 -7.26
C THR A 397 15.77 16.47 -7.35
N ILE A 398 16.71 16.57 -8.27
CA ILE A 398 17.78 15.59 -8.46
C ILE A 398 19.14 16.29 -8.41
N GLN A 399 20.08 15.70 -7.69
CA GLN A 399 21.48 16.09 -7.66
C GLN A 399 22.32 14.90 -8.11
N LEU A 400 23.30 15.16 -8.97
CA LEU A 400 24.21 14.14 -9.47
C LEU A 400 25.59 14.37 -8.86
N HIS A 401 26.16 13.28 -8.36
CA HIS A 401 27.54 13.20 -7.93
C HIS A 401 28.22 12.13 -8.78
N ASP A 402 29.07 12.55 -9.71
CA ASP A 402 29.89 11.63 -10.51
C ASP A 402 31.24 11.39 -9.81
N ALA A 403 31.92 10.31 -10.20
CA ALA A 403 33.28 10.08 -9.76
C ALA A 403 34.15 11.29 -10.16
N GLU A 404 34.93 11.83 -9.21
CA GLU A 404 35.93 12.84 -9.56
C GLU A 404 36.97 12.21 -10.50
N GLU A 405 37.23 12.85 -11.66
CA GLU A 405 38.22 12.40 -12.68
C GLU A 405 39.65 12.29 -12.15
#